data_AF-A0A954BLU7-F1
#
_entry.id   AF-A0A954BLU7-F1
#
_cell.length_a   1.000
_cell.length_b   1.000
_cell.length_c   1.000
_cell.angle_alpha   90.00
_cell.angle_beta   90.00
_cell.angle_gamma   90.00
#
_symmetry.space_group_name_H-M   'P 1'
#
loop_
_entity.id
_entity.type
_entity.pdbx_description
1 polymer ?
#
loop_
_entity_poly.entity_id
_entity_poly.type
_entity_poly.pdbx_seq_one_letter_code
_entity_poly.pdbx_strand_id
1 'polypeptide(L)'
;PWIHGWKDNPALGGGLVYEGVEETGGAPQAFRGQTGSQSSIVPAMDALLSVGHAADPLRTFLDELHAYRPPAHRRLIEDVRAASHVRAFVEASGDAGLKTLYNENVSKLARFRTRHLEYAASYINKQASQSAGNDPDVGTGGTPFMKYLKKHRDEAEAHLLPV
;
A
#
# COMPACT_ATOMS: atom_id res chain seq x y z
N PRO A 1 13.14 2.15 -16.67
CA PRO A 1 13.84 1.83 -15.40
C PRO A 1 14.32 3.08 -14.62
N TRP A 2 13.44 4.06 -14.37
CA TRP A 2 13.81 5.32 -13.69
C TRP A 2 13.19 5.50 -12.30
N ILE A 3 12.20 4.68 -11.96
CA ILE A 3 11.42 4.77 -10.71
C ILE A 3 11.83 3.73 -9.67
N HIS A 4 12.82 2.88 -9.99
CA HIS A 4 13.41 1.96 -9.03
C HIS A 4 14.30 2.72 -8.05
N GLY A 5 14.26 2.31 -6.79
CA GLY A 5 15.19 2.81 -5.78
C GLY A 5 16.43 1.93 -5.69
N TRP A 6 17.15 2.06 -4.59
CA TRP A 6 18.43 1.39 -4.32
C TRP A 6 18.43 0.64 -2.98
N LYS A 7 17.26 0.46 -2.34
CA LYS A 7 17.03 -0.57 -1.32
C LYS A 7 16.69 -1.89 -2.01
N ASP A 8 17.36 -2.97 -1.64
CA ASP A 8 17.21 -4.31 -2.21
C ASP A 8 17.44 -4.38 -3.74
N ASN A 9 18.18 -3.41 -4.31
CA ASN A 9 18.48 -3.36 -5.74
C ASN A 9 19.88 -3.95 -6.01
N PRO A 10 20.01 -5.03 -6.81
CA PRO A 10 21.29 -5.67 -7.06
C PRO A 10 22.32 -4.76 -7.77
N ALA A 11 21.86 -3.77 -8.53
CA ALA A 11 22.75 -2.82 -9.21
C ALA A 11 23.45 -1.83 -8.24
N LEU A 12 22.85 -1.60 -7.07
CA LEU A 12 23.29 -0.63 -6.05
C LEU A 12 23.19 -1.28 -4.66
N GLY A 13 23.79 -2.47 -4.50
CA GLY A 13 23.55 -3.36 -3.35
C GLY A 13 23.75 -2.70 -1.98
N GLY A 14 24.79 -1.89 -1.80
CA GLY A 14 25.05 -1.15 -0.56
C GLY A 14 24.18 0.09 -0.35
N GLY A 15 23.39 0.49 -1.35
CA GLY A 15 22.69 1.77 -1.40
C GLY A 15 23.44 2.83 -2.21
N LEU A 16 22.96 4.07 -2.13
CA LEU A 16 23.50 5.23 -2.83
C LEU A 16 24.21 6.17 -1.84
N VAL A 17 25.42 6.62 -2.19
CA VAL A 17 26.14 7.65 -1.42
C VAL A 17 25.64 9.02 -1.83
N TYR A 18 25.25 9.82 -0.85
CA TYR A 18 24.81 11.21 -1.03
C TYR A 18 25.97 12.14 -0.69
N GLU A 19 26.79 12.46 -1.69
CA GLU A 19 27.95 13.33 -1.51
C GLU A 19 27.55 14.70 -0.95
N GLY A 20 28.24 15.15 0.11
CA GLY A 20 28.00 16.44 0.75
C GLY A 20 26.82 16.48 1.73
N VAL A 21 26.11 15.37 1.97
CA VAL A 21 25.01 15.30 2.95
C VAL A 21 25.52 14.81 4.30
N GLU A 22 25.67 15.73 5.25
CA GLU A 22 26.27 15.51 6.57
C GLU A 22 25.57 14.40 7.35
N GLU A 23 24.24 14.34 7.31
CA GLU A 23 23.41 13.39 8.05
C GLU A 23 23.67 11.93 7.66
N THR A 24 24.21 11.70 6.46
CA THR A 24 24.56 10.35 6.00
C THR A 24 25.95 9.91 6.45
N GLY A 25 26.81 10.85 6.90
CA GLY A 25 28.19 10.56 7.28
C GLY A 25 29.03 9.93 6.17
N GLY A 26 28.66 10.11 4.90
CA GLY A 26 29.28 9.43 3.76
C GLY A 26 28.90 7.95 3.61
N ALA A 27 28.05 7.41 4.47
CA ALA A 27 27.56 6.04 4.37
C ALA A 27 26.52 5.92 3.25
N PRO A 28 26.50 4.80 2.50
CA PRO A 28 25.50 4.59 1.48
C PRO A 28 24.12 4.38 2.13
N GLN A 29 23.10 4.99 1.54
CA GLN A 29 21.73 4.97 2.04
C GLN A 29 20.86 4.05 1.18
N ALA A 30 19.98 3.27 1.78
CA ALA A 30 19.09 2.36 1.08
C ALA A 30 17.64 2.86 1.10
N PHE A 31 17.17 3.46 0.01
CA PHE A 31 15.80 3.94 -0.13
C PHE A 31 15.01 3.17 -1.19
N ARG A 32 13.73 2.93 -0.90
CA ARG A 32 12.82 2.23 -1.83
C ARG A 32 12.44 3.14 -3.00
N GLY A 33 12.19 2.51 -4.14
CA GLY A 33 11.65 3.19 -5.32
C GLY A 33 10.22 3.66 -5.11
N GLN A 34 9.69 4.35 -6.11
CA GLN A 34 8.31 4.80 -6.09
C GLN A 34 7.37 3.59 -6.16
N THR A 35 6.28 3.66 -5.39
CA THR A 35 5.15 2.74 -5.51
C THR A 35 3.83 3.46 -5.25
N GLY A 36 2.74 3.00 -5.90
CA GLY A 36 1.39 3.49 -5.64
C GLY A 36 0.97 3.40 -4.17
N SER A 37 1.55 2.45 -3.42
CA SER A 37 1.33 2.32 -1.98
C SER A 37 1.83 3.53 -1.17
N GLN A 38 2.71 4.40 -1.70
CA GLN A 38 3.08 5.66 -1.03
C GLN A 38 1.96 6.71 -1.08
N SER A 39 0.90 6.49 -1.86
CA SER A 39 -0.30 7.33 -1.81
C SER A 39 -0.94 7.32 -0.40
N SER A 40 -1.59 8.42 -0.04
CA SER A 40 -2.30 8.58 1.24
C SER A 40 -3.79 8.22 1.15
N ILE A 41 -4.37 8.15 -0.06
CA ILE A 41 -5.81 8.00 -0.27
C ILE A 41 -6.31 6.65 0.26
N VAL A 42 -5.76 5.54 -0.24
CA VAL A 42 -6.20 4.19 0.17
C VAL A 42 -5.97 3.96 1.67
N PRO A 43 -4.80 4.25 2.25
CA PRO A 43 -4.60 4.11 3.70
C PRO A 43 -5.54 4.96 4.56
N ALA A 44 -5.92 6.16 4.10
CA ALA A 44 -6.89 6.99 4.80
C ALA A 44 -8.30 6.38 4.75
N MET A 45 -8.70 5.81 3.61
CA MET A 45 -9.96 5.08 3.48
C MET A 45 -9.98 3.81 4.33
N ASP A 46 -8.87 3.07 4.39
CA ASP A 46 -8.73 1.90 5.27
C ASP A 46 -8.88 2.29 6.74
N ALA A 47 -8.21 3.37 7.15
CA ALA A 47 -8.31 3.90 8.50
C ALA A 47 -9.75 4.33 8.83
N LEU A 48 -10.42 5.05 7.94
CA LEU A 48 -11.79 5.53 8.13
C LEU A 48 -12.79 4.38 8.20
N LEU A 49 -12.71 3.42 7.28
CA LEU A 49 -13.65 2.29 7.19
C LEU A 49 -13.28 1.13 8.12
N SER A 50 -12.22 1.28 8.92
CA SER A 50 -11.70 0.23 9.80
C SER A 50 -11.34 -1.07 9.06
N VAL A 51 -10.81 -0.96 7.84
CA VAL A 51 -10.32 -2.10 7.06
C VAL A 51 -8.92 -2.45 7.51
N GLY A 52 -8.80 -3.55 8.26
CA GLY A 52 -7.54 -4.07 8.78
C GLY A 52 -6.80 -4.96 7.78
N HIS A 53 -5.47 -5.04 7.96
CA HIS A 53 -4.61 -5.98 7.26
C HIS A 53 -3.99 -6.94 8.29
N ALA A 54 -3.97 -8.24 7.98
CA ALA A 54 -3.41 -9.26 8.86
C ALA A 54 -1.92 -8.99 9.12
N ALA A 55 -1.46 -9.29 10.34
CA ALA A 55 -0.08 -9.10 10.76
C ALA A 55 0.85 -10.11 10.08
N ASP A 56 1.37 -9.74 8.91
CA ASP A 56 2.28 -10.54 8.11
C ASP A 56 3.37 -9.65 7.46
N PRO A 57 4.32 -10.21 6.70
CA PRO A 57 5.40 -9.42 6.09
C PRO A 57 4.93 -8.26 5.21
N LEU A 58 3.71 -8.36 4.65
CA LEU A 58 3.11 -7.27 3.89
C LEU A 58 2.78 -6.08 4.78
N ARG A 59 2.32 -6.31 6.01
CA ARG A 59 2.07 -5.22 6.97
C ARG A 59 3.34 -4.46 7.28
N THR A 60 4.43 -5.16 7.60
CA THR A 60 5.75 -4.53 7.85
C THR A 60 6.18 -3.67 6.67
N PHE A 61 5.97 -4.16 5.45
CA PHE A 61 6.29 -3.40 4.24
C PHE A 61 5.42 -2.14 4.07
N LEU A 62 4.11 -2.21 4.34
CA LEU A 62 3.23 -1.03 4.30
C LEU A 62 3.61 0.00 5.35
N ASP A 63 4.05 -0.46 6.52
CA ASP A 63 4.54 0.41 7.60
C ASP A 63 5.86 1.08 7.19
N GLU A 64 6.79 0.37 6.53
CA GLU A 64 7.98 1.00 5.93
C GLU A 64 7.59 2.08 4.92
N LEU A 65 6.66 1.78 4.00
CA LEU A 65 6.19 2.75 3.00
C LEU A 65 5.43 3.92 3.63
N HIS A 66 4.92 3.75 4.84
CA HIS A 66 4.28 4.85 5.55
C HIS A 66 5.24 5.97 5.88
N ALA A 67 6.49 5.65 6.20
CA ALA A 67 7.54 6.65 6.43
C ALA A 67 7.83 7.53 5.20
N TYR A 68 7.55 7.04 3.98
CA TYR A 68 7.77 7.77 2.73
C TYR A 68 6.67 8.81 2.43
N ARG A 69 5.63 8.93 3.27
CA ARG A 69 4.60 9.96 3.13
C ARG A 69 5.02 11.27 3.82
N PRO A 70 4.58 12.43 3.31
CA PRO A 70 4.73 13.70 4.01
C PRO A 70 4.26 13.59 5.47
N PRO A 71 4.98 14.18 6.45
CA PRO A 71 4.63 14.04 7.88
C PRO A 71 3.16 14.39 8.21
N ALA A 72 2.60 15.42 7.57
CA ALA A 72 1.21 15.80 7.76
C ALA A 72 0.22 14.72 7.28
N HIS A 73 0.54 14.01 6.19
CA HIS A 73 -0.31 12.95 5.66
C HIS A 73 -0.26 11.70 6.55
N ARG A 74 0.91 11.41 7.12
CA ARG A 74 1.08 10.33 8.10
C ARG A 74 0.18 10.56 9.31
N ARG A 75 0.31 11.74 9.93
CA ARG A 75 -0.52 12.15 11.08
C ARG A 75 -2.00 12.06 10.77
N LEU A 76 -2.45 12.57 9.63
CA LEU A 76 -3.86 12.46 9.23
C LEU A 76 -4.35 11.00 9.24
N ILE A 77 -3.59 10.08 8.66
CA ILE A 77 -3.97 8.66 8.61
C ILE A 77 -3.97 8.03 10.01
N GLU A 78 -2.99 8.37 10.84
CA GLU A 78 -2.87 7.90 12.23
C GLU A 78 -4.03 8.40 13.09
N ASP A 79 -4.35 9.70 12.99
CA ASP A 79 -5.46 10.34 13.71
C ASP A 79 -6.80 9.74 13.29
N VAL A 80 -7.04 9.57 11.98
CA VAL A 80 -8.27 8.92 11.48
C VAL A 80 -8.36 7.47 11.98
N ARG A 81 -7.24 6.74 11.99
CA ARG A 81 -7.22 5.34 12.47
C ARG A 81 -7.53 5.25 13.96
N ALA A 82 -7.04 6.20 14.76
CA ALA A 82 -7.29 6.24 16.19
C ALA A 82 -8.72 6.69 16.53
N ALA A 83 -9.29 7.61 15.75
CA ALA A 83 -10.58 8.23 16.03
C ALA A 83 -11.78 7.57 15.34
N SER A 84 -11.58 6.80 14.26
CA SER A 84 -12.71 6.27 13.50
C SER A 84 -13.45 5.16 14.24
N HIS A 85 -14.75 5.38 14.41
CA HIS A 85 -15.71 4.39 14.90
C HIS A 85 -16.81 4.09 13.86
N VAL A 86 -16.61 4.48 12.59
CA VAL A 86 -17.65 4.40 11.54
C VAL A 86 -18.21 2.99 11.41
N ARG A 87 -17.35 1.97 11.28
CA ARG A 87 -17.82 0.59 11.12
C ARG A 87 -18.64 0.14 12.33
N ALA A 88 -18.12 0.35 13.54
CA ALA A 88 -18.79 -0.05 14.78
C ALA A 88 -20.13 0.67 14.97
N PHE A 89 -20.18 1.97 14.66
CA PHE A 89 -21.41 2.76 14.70
C PHE A 89 -22.46 2.22 13.73
N VAL A 90 -22.09 1.98 12.47
CA VAL A 90 -23.00 1.43 11.45
C VAL A 90 -23.48 0.03 11.83
N GLU A 91 -22.59 -0.83 12.32
CA GLU A 91 -22.93 -2.18 12.78
C GLU A 91 -23.95 -2.15 13.93
N ALA A 92 -23.76 -1.26 14.92
CA ALA A 92 -24.64 -1.12 16.08
C ALA A 92 -25.95 -0.35 15.80
N SER A 93 -26.03 0.40 14.70
CA SER A 93 -27.18 1.26 14.38
C SER A 93 -28.50 0.51 14.16
N GLY A 94 -28.45 -0.76 13.75
CA GLY A 94 -29.62 -1.52 13.31
C GLY A 94 -30.23 -1.03 11.98
N ASP A 95 -29.63 -0.02 11.33
CA ASP A 95 -30.14 0.60 10.11
C ASP A 95 -29.58 -0.09 8.86
N ALA A 96 -30.45 -0.75 8.10
CA ALA A 96 -30.09 -1.45 6.87
C ALA A 96 -29.58 -0.50 5.76
N GLY A 97 -30.07 0.74 5.72
CA GLY A 97 -29.62 1.77 4.78
C GLY A 97 -28.18 2.22 5.08
N LEU A 98 -27.85 2.46 6.36
CA LEU A 98 -26.48 2.79 6.76
C LEU A 98 -25.50 1.65 6.46
N LYS A 99 -25.89 0.40 6.74
CA LYS A 99 -25.09 -0.77 6.39
C LYS A 99 -24.87 -0.89 4.89
N THR A 100 -25.91 -0.64 4.08
CA THR A 100 -25.81 -0.66 2.62
C THR A 100 -24.81 0.40 2.12
N LEU A 101 -24.92 1.64 2.61
CA LEU A 101 -24.00 2.73 2.22
C LEU A 101 -22.56 2.46 2.65
N TYR A 102 -22.34 1.89 3.84
CA TYR A 102 -21.02 1.46 4.28
C TYR A 102 -20.46 0.37 3.36
N ASN A 103 -21.24 -0.68 3.09
CA ASN A 103 -20.85 -1.78 2.22
C ASN A 103 -20.55 -1.33 0.79
N GLU A 104 -21.27 -0.35 0.26
CA GLU A 104 -20.96 0.25 -1.04
C GLU A 104 -19.59 0.93 -1.07
N ASN A 105 -19.20 1.62 0.00
CA ASN A 105 -17.89 2.26 0.10
C ASN A 105 -16.77 1.21 0.18
N VAL A 106 -16.94 0.18 1.00
CA VAL A 106 -16.01 -0.96 1.08
C VAL A 106 -15.89 -1.66 -0.29
N SER A 107 -17.02 -1.85 -0.99
CA SER A 107 -17.04 -2.46 -2.33
C SER A 107 -16.33 -1.61 -3.38
N LYS A 108 -16.46 -0.27 -3.33
CA LYS A 108 -15.73 0.66 -4.21
C LYS A 108 -14.22 0.58 -3.96
N LEU A 109 -13.80 0.45 -2.70
CA LEU A 109 -12.40 0.24 -2.33
C LEU A 109 -11.87 -1.11 -2.86
N ALA A 110 -12.63 -2.20 -2.68
CA ALA A 110 -12.28 -3.51 -3.24
C ALA A 110 -12.17 -3.46 -4.77
N ARG A 111 -13.11 -2.79 -5.45
CA ARG A 111 -13.08 -2.61 -6.91
C ARG A 111 -11.86 -1.83 -7.38
N PHE A 112 -11.46 -0.78 -6.66
CA PHE A 112 -10.22 -0.05 -6.95
C PHE A 112 -9.00 -0.99 -6.87
N ARG A 113 -8.90 -1.80 -5.81
CA ARG A 113 -7.81 -2.76 -5.62
C ARG A 113 -7.77 -3.84 -6.70
N THR A 114 -8.94 -4.34 -7.12
CA THR A 114 -9.06 -5.28 -8.24
C THR A 114 -8.56 -4.67 -9.54
N ARG A 115 -9.01 -3.47 -9.91
CA ARG A 115 -8.54 -2.80 -11.12
C ARG A 115 -7.03 -2.51 -11.07
N HIS A 116 -6.52 -2.13 -9.91
CA HIS A 116 -5.08 -1.92 -9.71
C HIS A 116 -4.28 -3.21 -9.91
N LEU A 117 -4.77 -4.36 -9.41
CA LEU A 117 -4.18 -5.68 -9.64
C LEU A 117 -4.16 -6.05 -11.13
N GLU A 118 -5.25 -5.82 -11.85
CA GLU A 118 -5.35 -6.07 -13.30
C GLU A 118 -4.31 -5.24 -14.09
N TYR A 119 -4.11 -3.98 -13.70
CA TYR A 119 -3.12 -3.11 -14.32
C TYR A 119 -1.70 -3.54 -13.97
N ALA A 120 -1.42 -3.90 -12.73
CA ALA A 120 -0.12 -4.42 -12.34
C ALA A 120 0.22 -5.70 -13.13
N ALA A 121 -0.74 -6.60 -13.33
CA ALA A 121 -0.56 -7.77 -14.19
C ALA A 121 -0.28 -7.39 -15.66
N SER A 122 -1.03 -6.43 -16.20
CA SER A 122 -0.98 -6.08 -17.63
C SER A 122 0.22 -5.24 -18.03
N TYR A 123 0.65 -4.33 -17.16
CA TYR A 123 1.72 -3.36 -17.45
C TYR A 123 3.07 -3.75 -16.85
N ILE A 124 3.12 -4.68 -15.90
CA ILE A 124 4.37 -5.13 -15.28
C ILE A 124 4.60 -6.59 -15.65
N ASN A 125 3.78 -7.51 -15.12
CA ASN A 125 4.04 -8.95 -15.26
C ASN A 125 4.04 -9.42 -16.73
N LYS A 126 3.05 -9.00 -17.54
CA LYS A 126 2.99 -9.37 -18.97
C LYS A 126 4.08 -8.72 -19.84
N GLN A 127 4.63 -7.58 -19.42
CA GLN A 127 5.64 -6.83 -20.20
C GLN A 127 7.08 -7.17 -19.80
N ALA A 128 7.28 -7.67 -18.58
CA ALA A 128 8.60 -7.97 -18.04
C ALA A 128 9.29 -9.18 -18.70
N SER A 129 8.58 -9.95 -19.52
CA SER A 129 9.11 -11.06 -20.34
C SER A 129 10.03 -10.62 -21.50
N GLN A 130 10.29 -9.31 -21.68
CA GLN A 130 11.04 -8.79 -22.84
C GLN A 130 12.34 -8.05 -22.51
N SER A 131 12.81 -7.99 -21.26
CA SER A 131 14.02 -7.21 -20.91
C SER A 131 14.93 -7.92 -19.91
N ALA A 132 16.24 -7.96 -20.20
CA ALA A 132 17.28 -8.38 -19.27
C ALA A 132 17.42 -7.35 -18.14
N GLY A 133 16.67 -7.54 -17.05
CA GLY A 133 16.60 -6.63 -15.90
C GLY A 133 16.10 -7.34 -14.65
N ASN A 134 15.65 -6.57 -13.65
CA ASN A 134 15.11 -7.09 -12.38
C ASN A 134 14.01 -8.14 -12.58
N ASP A 135 13.90 -9.04 -11.61
CA ASP A 135 12.91 -10.12 -11.60
C ASP A 135 11.49 -9.59 -11.89
N PRO A 136 10.78 -10.13 -12.90
CA PRO A 136 9.43 -9.70 -13.29
C PRO A 136 8.40 -9.80 -12.15
N ASP A 137 8.68 -10.59 -11.11
CA ASP A 137 7.79 -10.78 -9.96
C ASP A 137 8.02 -9.75 -8.84
N VAL A 138 9.03 -8.89 -8.97
CA VAL A 138 9.38 -7.87 -7.99
C VAL A 138 9.00 -6.48 -8.50
N GLY A 139 8.03 -5.85 -7.83
CA GLY A 139 7.60 -4.48 -8.15
C GLY A 139 8.71 -3.45 -7.90
N THR A 140 8.52 -2.21 -8.35
CA THR A 140 9.50 -1.11 -8.21
C THR A 140 9.84 -0.77 -6.75
N GLY A 141 8.93 -1.09 -5.82
CA GLY A 141 9.14 -1.01 -4.37
C GLY A 141 9.83 -2.22 -3.74
N GLY A 142 10.17 -3.26 -4.51
CA GLY A 142 10.86 -4.46 -4.01
C GLY A 142 9.95 -5.57 -3.49
N THR A 143 8.69 -5.67 -3.93
CA THR A 143 7.71 -6.64 -3.38
C THR A 143 7.10 -7.60 -4.39
N PRO A 144 6.67 -8.80 -3.94
CA PRO A 144 5.82 -9.72 -4.72
C PRO A 144 4.39 -9.15 -4.84
N PHE A 145 4.26 -8.11 -5.66
CA PHE A 145 3.11 -7.20 -5.67
C PHE A 145 1.79 -7.90 -5.99
N MET A 146 1.79 -8.95 -6.83
CA MET A 146 0.59 -9.69 -7.18
C MET A 146 -0.06 -10.40 -5.98
N LYS A 147 0.75 -11.06 -5.13
CA LYS A 147 0.27 -11.72 -3.90
C LYS A 147 -0.34 -10.69 -2.95
N TYR A 148 0.32 -9.55 -2.83
CA TYR A 148 -0.07 -8.49 -1.89
C TYR A 148 -1.35 -7.77 -2.32
N LEU A 149 -1.48 -7.44 -3.60
CA LEU A 149 -2.67 -6.78 -4.13
C LEU A 149 -3.92 -7.67 -4.03
N LYS A 150 -3.77 -8.97 -4.29
CA LYS A 150 -4.85 -9.94 -4.07
C LYS A 150 -5.31 -9.97 -2.61
N LYS A 151 -4.36 -10.04 -1.67
CA LYS A 151 -4.67 -10.04 -0.24
C LYS A 151 -5.44 -8.78 0.20
N HIS A 152 -5.00 -7.59 -0.23
CA HIS A 152 -5.70 -6.34 0.12
C HIS A 152 -7.16 -6.32 -0.37
N ARG A 153 -7.43 -6.90 -1.56
CA ARG A 153 -8.79 -7.02 -2.08
C ARG A 153 -9.62 -7.93 -1.17
N ASP A 154 -9.12 -9.13 -0.90
CA ASP A 154 -9.84 -10.14 -0.10
C ASP A 154 -10.12 -9.62 1.32
N GLU A 155 -9.18 -8.88 1.90
CA GLU A 155 -9.37 -8.23 3.20
C GLU A 155 -10.45 -7.14 3.17
N ALA A 156 -10.56 -6.34 2.10
CA ALA A 156 -11.65 -5.37 2.01
C ALA A 156 -13.02 -6.06 1.97
N GLU A 157 -13.17 -7.11 1.17
CA GLU A 157 -14.42 -7.86 1.04
C GLU A 157 -14.84 -8.52 2.37
N ALA A 158 -13.88 -8.96 3.18
CA ALA A 158 -14.15 -9.52 4.51
C ALA A 158 -14.71 -8.50 5.52
N HIS A 159 -14.66 -7.20 5.24
CA HIS A 159 -15.18 -6.15 6.13
C HIS A 159 -16.62 -5.73 5.83
N LEU A 160 -17.29 -6.37 4.85
CA LEU A 160 -18.71 -6.15 4.59
C LEU A 160 -19.57 -6.56 5.80
N LEU A 161 -20.58 -5.76 6.12
CA LEU A 161 -21.54 -6.02 7.19
C LEU A 161 -22.74 -6.83 6.65
N PRO A 162 -23.34 -7.70 7.48
CA PRO A 162 -24.59 -8.38 7.11
C PRO A 162 -25.74 -7.36 7.05
N VAL A 163 -26.41 -7.31 5.90
CA VAL A 163 -27.61 -6.49 5.64
C VAL A 163 -28.85 -7.33 5.83
#